data_AF-A0A3D2M5K3-F1
#
_entry.id   AF-A0A3D2M5K3-F1
#
_cell.length_a   1.000
_cell.length_b   1.000
_cell.length_c   1.000
_cell.angle_alpha   90.00
_cell.angle_beta   90.00
_cell.angle_gamma   90.00
#
_symmetry.space_group_name_H-M   'P 1'
#
loop_
_entity.id
_entity.type
_entity.pdbx_description
1 polymer ?
#
loop_
_entity_poly.entity_id
_entity_poly.type
_entity_poly.pdbx_seq_one_letter_code
_entity_poly.pdbx_strand_id
1 'polypeptide(L)'
;MSSTAFFTKASPLDALQNWLPKLVLAPSMLIVLVGFYGYIFWTFLLSFTNSRFMPSYKWVGLLQYERLWNNDRRWVASKNPLVFGGLFITLSLVLG
;
A
#
# COMPACT_ATOMS: atom_id res chain seq x y z
N MET A 1 -21.70 -7.59 -54.24
CA MET A 1 -20.53 -7.32 -53.38
C MET A 1 -20.91 -7.68 -51.95
N SER A 2 -20.81 -8.97 -51.58
CA SER A 2 -21.18 -9.45 -50.24
C SER A 2 -19.91 -9.81 -49.49
N SER A 3 -19.50 -8.93 -48.56
CA SER A 3 -18.47 -9.24 -47.58
C SER A 3 -19.06 -10.17 -46.53
N THR A 4 -18.70 -11.45 -46.60
CA THR A 4 -19.01 -12.44 -45.56
C THR A 4 -18.16 -12.14 -44.33
N ALA A 5 -18.81 -11.65 -43.27
CA ALA A 5 -18.20 -11.49 -41.96
C ALA A 5 -17.74 -12.85 -41.43
N PHE A 6 -16.42 -13.05 -41.33
CA PHE A 6 -15.84 -14.19 -40.65
C PHE A 6 -16.09 -14.06 -39.15
N PHE A 7 -17.10 -14.77 -38.65
CA PHE A 7 -17.21 -15.06 -37.23
C PHE A 7 -16.12 -16.09 -36.87
N THR A 8 -14.92 -15.61 -36.54
CA THR A 8 -13.91 -16.44 -35.87
C THR A 8 -14.49 -16.85 -34.52
N LYS A 9 -14.91 -18.12 -34.43
CA LYS A 9 -15.28 -18.75 -33.17
C LYS A 9 -14.04 -18.67 -32.28
N ALA A 10 -14.10 -17.92 -31.16
CA ALA A 10 -12.99 -17.81 -30.23
C ALA A 10 -12.49 -19.23 -29.90
N SER A 11 -11.25 -19.53 -30.29
CA SER A 11 -10.69 -20.86 -30.08
C SER A 11 -10.50 -21.04 -28.57
N PRO A 12 -10.77 -22.22 -27.99
CA PRO A 12 -10.46 -22.49 -26.59
C PRO A 12 -8.97 -22.22 -26.25
N LEU A 13 -8.10 -22.25 -27.26
CA LEU A 13 -6.69 -21.86 -27.13
C LEU A 13 -6.50 -20.35 -26.94
N ASP A 14 -7.33 -19.52 -27.58
CA ASP A 14 -7.31 -18.05 -27.41
C ASP A 14 -7.78 -17.67 -25.99
N ALA A 15 -8.78 -18.40 -25.46
CA ALA A 15 -9.20 -18.24 -24.08
C ALA A 15 -8.09 -18.64 -23.10
N LEU A 16 -7.38 -19.74 -23.36
CA LEU A 16 -6.26 -20.17 -22.52
C LEU A 16 -5.08 -19.19 -22.57
N GLN A 17 -4.71 -18.69 -23.75
CA GLN A 17 -3.67 -17.67 -23.90
C GLN A 17 -3.99 -16.36 -23.17
N ASN A 18 -5.27 -15.99 -23.07
CA ASN A 18 -5.69 -14.80 -22.32
C ASN A 18 -5.67 -15.00 -20.79
N TRP A 19 -5.82 -16.24 -20.33
CA TRP A 19 -5.85 -16.58 -18.90
C TRP A 19 -4.47 -16.96 -18.34
N LEU A 20 -3.58 -17.55 -19.16
CA LEU A 20 -2.24 -17.96 -18.77
C LEU A 20 -1.42 -16.82 -18.11
N PRO A 21 -1.34 -15.59 -18.69
CA PRO A 21 -0.57 -14.50 -18.13
C PRO A 21 -1.10 -14.07 -16.76
N LYS A 22 -2.43 -14.08 -16.59
CA LYS A 22 -3.08 -13.74 -15.32
C LYS A 22 -2.78 -14.79 -14.25
N LEU A 23 -2.76 -16.06 -14.61
CA LEU A 23 -2.44 -17.15 -13.68
C LEU A 23 -0.98 -17.10 -13.23
N VAL A 24 -0.05 -16.75 -14.12
CA VAL A 24 1.38 -16.64 -13.81
C VAL A 24 1.69 -15.38 -12.99
N LEU A 25 0.95 -14.28 -13.23
CA LEU A 25 1.07 -13.03 -12.46
C LEU A 25 0.31 -13.05 -11.12
N ALA A 26 -0.75 -13.86 -11.00
CA ALA A 26 -1.53 -13.99 -9.78
C ALA A 26 -0.69 -14.34 -8.53
N PRO A 27 0.25 -15.30 -8.54
CA PRO A 27 1.01 -15.65 -7.34
C PRO A 27 1.92 -14.52 -6.87
N SER A 28 2.60 -13.80 -7.76
CA SER A 28 3.42 -12.66 -7.36
C SER A 28 2.55 -11.51 -6.80
N MET A 29 1.43 -11.22 -7.47
CA MET A 29 0.48 -10.21 -7.00
C MET A 29 -0.10 -10.56 -5.62
N LEU A 30 -0.45 -11.84 -5.40
CA LEU A 30 -0.99 -12.33 -4.13
C LEU A 30 0.04 -12.20 -3.01
N ILE A 31 1.31 -12.55 -3.27
CA ILE A 31 2.38 -12.41 -2.28
C ILE A 31 2.56 -10.93 -1.90
N VAL A 32 2.57 -10.02 -2.88
CA VAL A 32 2.69 -8.58 -2.61
C VAL A 32 1.49 -8.09 -1.81
N LEU A 33 0.27 -8.47 -2.19
CA LEU A 33 -0.96 -8.12 -1.46
C LEU A 33 -0.91 -8.61 -0.01
N VAL A 34 -0.67 -9.91 0.20
CA VAL A 34 -0.64 -10.49 1.54
C VAL A 34 0.51 -9.92 2.37
N GLY A 35 1.68 -9.72 1.78
CA GLY A 35 2.84 -9.15 2.46
C GLY A 35 2.58 -7.71 2.92
N PHE A 36 2.12 -6.84 2.01
CA PHE A 36 1.84 -5.44 2.34
C PHE A 36 0.66 -5.31 3.28
N TYR A 37 -0.51 -5.85 2.92
CA TYR A 37 -1.71 -5.66 3.71
C TYR A 37 -1.70 -6.46 5.00
N GLY A 38 -1.10 -7.65 5.01
CA GLY A 38 -0.90 -8.42 6.24
C GLY A 38 -0.02 -7.67 7.24
N TYR A 39 1.08 -7.08 6.77
CA TYR A 39 1.94 -6.26 7.63
C TYR A 39 1.26 -4.97 8.10
N ILE A 40 0.52 -4.28 7.22
CA ILE A 40 -0.26 -3.08 7.60
C ILE A 40 -1.31 -3.44 8.65
N PHE A 41 -2.05 -4.52 8.45
CA PHE A 41 -3.07 -4.96 9.41
C PHE A 41 -2.45 -5.34 10.75
N TRP A 42 -1.33 -6.06 10.73
CA TRP A 42 -0.61 -6.44 11.95
C TRP A 42 -0.09 -5.22 12.73
N THR A 43 0.56 -4.28 12.04
CA THR A 43 1.06 -3.03 12.65
C THR A 43 -0.08 -2.14 13.14
N PHE A 44 -1.20 -2.11 12.42
CA PHE A 44 -2.42 -1.44 12.86
C PHE A 44 -2.97 -2.05 14.16
N LEU A 45 -3.09 -3.37 14.26
CA LEU A 45 -3.51 -4.01 15.51
C LEU A 45 -2.56 -3.71 16.68
N LEU A 46 -1.24 -3.76 16.44
CA LEU A 46 -0.24 -3.43 17.45
C LEU A 46 -0.29 -1.97 17.90
N SER A 47 -0.76 -1.04 17.06
CA SER A 47 -0.87 0.38 17.45
C SER A 47 -1.89 0.63 18.57
N PHE A 48 -2.79 -0.32 18.83
CA PHE A 48 -3.72 -0.29 19.95
C PHE A 48 -3.20 -1.00 21.21
N THR A 49 -2.01 -1.60 21.15
CA THR A 49 -1.39 -2.30 22.29
C THR A 49 -0.23 -1.50 22.88
N ASN A 50 0.13 -1.76 24.14
CA ASN A 50 1.23 -1.09 24.82
C ASN A 50 2.59 -1.67 24.40
N SER A 51 2.90 -1.62 23.10
CA SER A 51 4.19 -2.11 22.62
C SER A 51 5.30 -1.09 22.91
N ARG A 52 6.39 -1.55 23.52
CA ARG A 52 7.67 -0.82 23.64
C ARG A 52 8.74 -1.55 22.80
N PHE A 53 10.03 -1.40 23.11
CA PHE A 53 11.14 -2.10 22.43
C PHE A 53 10.93 -3.63 22.32
N MET A 54 10.12 -4.23 23.20
CA MET A 54 9.68 -5.61 23.12
C MET A 54 8.15 -5.66 22.90
N PRO A 55 7.64 -6.52 22.00
CA PRO A 55 6.21 -6.64 21.75
C PRO A 55 5.45 -7.00 23.02
N SER A 56 4.46 -6.19 23.39
CA SER A 56 3.52 -6.50 24.47
C SER A 56 2.10 -6.40 23.94
N TYR A 57 1.33 -7.50 24.05
CA TYR A 57 -0.06 -7.58 23.59
C TYR A 57 -1.06 -7.05 24.63
N LYS A 58 -0.62 -6.14 25.50
CA LYS A 58 -1.52 -5.47 26.44
C LYS A 58 -2.34 -4.43 25.68
N TRP A 59 -3.61 -4.73 25.41
CA TRP A 59 -4.54 -3.79 24.79
C TRP A 59 -4.74 -2.55 25.65
N VAL A 60 -4.43 -1.38 25.10
CA VAL A 60 -4.58 -0.07 25.77
C VAL A 60 -5.45 0.89 24.95
N GLY A 61 -5.99 0.44 23.82
CA GLY A 61 -6.87 1.22 22.96
C GLY A 61 -6.16 2.45 22.41
N LEU A 62 -6.79 3.62 22.55
CA LEU A 62 -6.31 4.88 21.95
C LEU A 62 -5.35 5.67 22.84
N LEU A 63 -5.02 5.16 24.04
CA LEU A 63 -4.22 5.88 25.01
C LEU A 63 -2.79 6.22 24.50
N GLN A 64 -2.24 5.41 23.61
CA GLN A 64 -0.96 5.73 22.94
C GLN A 64 -1.08 6.91 21.98
N TYR A 65 -2.21 7.04 21.28
CA TYR A 65 -2.45 8.15 20.36
C TYR A 65 -2.60 9.48 21.10
N GLU A 66 -3.29 9.50 22.23
CA GLU A 66 -3.41 10.70 23.07
C GLU A 66 -2.04 11.17 23.58
N ARG A 67 -1.22 10.25 24.10
CA ARG A 67 0.16 10.54 24.51
C ARG A 67 1.02 11.05 23.37
N LEU A 68 0.86 10.48 22.18
CA LEU A 68 1.56 10.90 20.98
C LEU A 68 1.13 12.32 20.58
N TRP A 69 -0.17 12.63 20.65
CA TRP A 69 -0.71 13.93 20.26
C TRP A 69 -0.30 15.06 21.22
N ASN A 70 -0.24 14.78 22.51
CA ASN A 70 0.18 15.70 23.57
C ASN A 70 1.70 15.87 23.67
N ASN A 71 2.49 15.21 22.82
CA ASN A 71 3.94 15.32 22.83
C ASN A 71 4.44 16.42 21.89
N ASP A 72 4.96 17.51 22.46
CA ASP A 72 5.52 18.65 21.72
C ASP A 72 6.64 18.26 20.76
N ARG A 73 7.47 17.28 21.13
CA ARG A 73 8.57 16.80 20.28
C ARG A 73 8.06 16.18 18.97
N ARG A 74 6.89 15.53 18.99
CA ARG A 74 6.29 14.95 17.79
C ARG A 74 5.97 16.03 16.78
N TRP A 75 5.40 17.15 17.23
CA TRP A 75 5.02 18.24 16.34
C TRP A 75 6.23 18.82 15.60
N VAL A 76 7.36 18.98 16.29
CA VAL A 76 8.61 19.42 15.66
C VAL A 76 9.11 18.39 14.64
N ALA A 77 9.14 17.11 15.03
CA ALA A 77 9.58 16.02 14.16
C ALA A 77 8.69 15.84 12.92
N SER A 78 7.40 16.14 13.00
CA SER A 78 6.48 16.12 11.85
C SER A 78 6.61 17.36 10.95
N LYS A 79 6.83 18.56 11.53
CA LYS A 79 6.96 19.80 10.76
C LYS A 79 8.23 19.83 9.91
N ASN A 80 9.35 19.35 10.43
CA ASN A 80 10.64 19.39 9.72
C ASN A 80 10.62 18.70 8.33
N PRO A 81 10.21 17.42 8.19
CA PRO A 81 10.14 16.76 6.89
C PRO A 81 9.05 17.34 5.98
N LEU A 82 7.96 17.87 6.54
CA LEU A 82 6.94 18.57 5.76
C LEU A 82 7.49 19.85 5.11
N VAL A 83 8.20 20.68 5.88
CA VAL A 83 8.83 21.90 5.36
C VAL A 83 9.92 21.55 4.35
N PHE A 84 10.80 20.61 4.70
CA PHE A 84 11.88 20.17 3.81
C PHE A 84 11.33 19.59 2.50
N GLY A 85 10.38 18.66 2.57
CA GLY A 85 9.77 18.05 1.40
C GLY A 85 9.01 19.06 0.53
N GLY A 86 8.26 19.97 1.15
CA GLY A 86 7.54 21.02 0.44
C GLY A 86 8.47 21.98 -0.30
N LEU A 87 9.54 22.44 0.35
CA LEU A 87 10.55 23.29 -0.29
C LEU A 87 11.26 22.56 -1.43
N PHE A 88 11.64 21.30 -1.21
CA PHE A 88 12.30 20.47 -2.22
C PHE A 88 11.44 20.29 -3.48
N ILE A 89 10.17 19.92 -3.32
CA ILE A 89 9.22 19.78 -4.44
C ILE A 89 9.05 21.11 -5.18
N THR A 90 8.83 22.21 -4.44
CA THR A 90 8.61 23.54 -5.02
C THR A 90 9.81 24.00 -5.85
N LEU A 91 11.02 23.90 -5.29
CA LEU A 91 12.25 24.27 -6.01
C LEU A 91 12.49 23.37 -7.22
N SER A 92 12.23 22.07 -7.10
CA SER A 92 12.41 21.13 -8.22
C SER A 92 11.46 21.42 -9.38
N LEU A 93 10.22 21.82 -9.10
CA LEU A 93 9.23 22.20 -10.12
C LEU A 93 9.53 23.56 -10.78
N VAL A 94 10.21 24.47 -10.06
CA VAL A 94 10.56 25.80 -10.57
C VAL A 94 11.86 25.76 -11.38
N LEU A 95 12.83 24.94 -10.97
CA LEU A 95 14.16 24.86 -11.58
C LEU A 95 14.29 23.78 -12.65
N GLY A 96 13.55 22.67 -12.51
CA GLY A 96 13.55 21.54 -13.44
C GLY A 96 12.72 21.81 -14.68
#